data_AF-A0A075MMD4-F1
#
_entry.id   AF-A0A075MMD4-F1
#
_cell.length_a   1.000
_cell.length_b   1.000
_cell.length_c   1.000
_cell.angle_alpha   90.00
_cell.angle_beta   90.00
_cell.angle_gamma   90.00
#
_symmetry.space_group_name_H-M   'P 1'
#
loop_
_entity.id
_entity.type
_entity.pdbx_description
1 polymer ?
#
loop_
_entity_poly.entity_id
_entity_poly.type
_entity_poly.pdbx_seq_one_letter_code
_entity_poly.pdbx_strand_id
1 'polypeptide(L)'
;MSADGATTTNNTNPSSSSPPSKPKSNKIAFAVIRMPDGIEHEIPLPPKTFSSGREGCYAQIPGFFYNDEVYGGQIQVWKKGEKGQQKA
;
A
#
# COMPACT_ATOMS: atom_id res chain seq x y z
N MET A 1 33.33 36.95 41.90
CA MET A 1 33.21 35.50 41.62
C MET A 1 33.09 35.34 40.11
N SER A 2 34.04 34.61 39.54
CA SER A 2 34.22 34.33 38.12
C SER A 2 33.14 33.40 37.56
N ALA A 3 32.84 33.52 36.26
CA ALA A 3 32.90 32.41 35.31
C ALA A 3 32.73 32.93 33.87
N ASP A 4 33.76 32.68 33.07
CA ASP A 4 33.85 32.81 31.62
C ASP A 4 32.93 31.86 30.84
N GLY A 5 32.65 32.24 29.58
CA GLY A 5 32.83 31.31 28.44
C GLY A 5 31.57 30.75 27.78
N ALA A 6 31.28 31.23 26.55
CA ALA A 6 31.38 30.45 25.31
C ALA A 6 30.40 30.96 24.22
N THR A 7 31.00 31.46 23.14
CA THR A 7 30.46 31.81 21.82
C THR A 7 29.79 30.60 21.14
N THR A 8 28.70 30.80 20.37
CA THR A 8 28.44 30.09 19.07
C THR A 8 27.32 30.79 18.27
N THR A 9 27.73 31.76 17.47
CA THR A 9 27.44 31.97 16.03
C THR A 9 26.74 30.81 15.28
N ASN A 10 25.59 31.03 14.62
CA ASN A 10 25.42 31.11 13.14
C ASN A 10 24.01 30.75 12.56
N ASN A 11 23.58 31.62 11.63
CA ASN A 11 22.85 31.40 10.37
C ASN A 11 21.42 30.83 10.29
N THR A 12 20.50 31.72 9.92
CA THR A 12 19.69 31.73 8.68
C THR A 12 19.41 30.40 7.96
N ASN A 13 18.15 29.95 8.00
CA ASN A 13 17.22 29.94 6.86
C ASN A 13 15.83 29.49 7.34
N PRO A 14 14.71 30.15 7.01
CA PRO A 14 13.40 29.54 7.19
C PRO A 14 13.28 28.39 6.19
N SER A 15 13.63 27.17 6.63
CA SER A 15 13.32 25.97 5.87
C SER A 15 11.80 25.89 5.79
N SER A 16 11.31 26.23 4.61
CA SER A 16 10.01 25.85 4.05
C SER A 16 9.77 24.37 4.34
N SER A 17 9.24 24.09 5.53
CA SER A 17 8.54 22.86 5.80
C SER A 17 7.18 23.05 5.14
N SER A 18 7.12 22.70 3.86
CA SER A 18 5.86 22.41 3.19
C SER A 18 5.02 21.58 4.16
N PRO A 19 3.75 21.96 4.43
CA PRO A 19 2.89 21.09 5.23
C PRO A 19 2.91 19.70 4.57
N PRO A 20 2.96 18.61 5.35
CA PRO A 20 3.00 17.27 4.79
C PRO A 20 1.93 17.18 3.72
N SER A 21 2.40 16.96 2.49
CA SER A 21 1.57 16.81 1.31
C SER A 21 0.42 15.86 1.68
N LYS A 22 -0.80 16.35 1.48
CA LYS A 22 -2.08 15.63 1.66
C LYS A 22 -1.86 14.12 1.50
N PRO A 23 -2.37 13.27 2.42
CA PRO A 23 -2.15 11.83 2.33
C PRO A 23 -2.47 11.39 0.90
N LYS A 24 -1.46 10.85 0.21
CA LYS A 24 -1.61 10.22 -1.10
C LYS A 24 -2.86 9.38 -0.99
N SER A 25 -3.87 9.71 -1.79
CA SER A 25 -5.19 9.08 -1.74
C SER A 25 -4.99 7.58 -1.58
N ASN A 26 -5.37 7.07 -0.40
CA ASN A 26 -5.25 5.68 -0.01
C ASN A 26 -6.22 4.88 -0.90
N LYS A 27 -5.84 4.67 -2.16
CA LYS A 27 -6.59 3.91 -3.14
C LYS A 27 -6.35 2.44 -2.82
N ILE A 28 -6.94 2.01 -1.71
CA ILE A 28 -7.03 0.62 -1.33
C ILE A 28 -8.03 0.00 -2.32
N ALA A 29 -7.57 -1.00 -3.07
CA ALA A 29 -8.48 -1.80 -3.88
C ALA A 29 -9.14 -2.85 -2.98
N PHE A 30 -10.32 -3.34 -3.34
CA PHE A 30 -11.00 -4.39 -2.60
C PHE A 30 -11.28 -5.56 -3.55
N ALA A 31 -10.99 -6.77 -3.11
CA ALA A 31 -11.47 -7.99 -3.75
C ALA A 31 -12.68 -8.49 -2.98
N VAL A 32 -13.76 -8.79 -3.70
CA VAL A 32 -14.95 -9.41 -3.11
C VAL A 32 -14.99 -10.86 -3.60
N ILE A 33 -14.93 -11.81 -2.67
CA ILE A 33 -15.12 -13.23 -2.95
C ILE A 33 -16.56 -13.55 -2.57
N ARG A 34 -17.39 -13.85 -3.58
CA ARG A 34 -18.77 -14.28 -3.37
C ARG A 34 -18.85 -15.79 -3.42
N MET A 35 -19.28 -16.38 -2.31
CA MET A 35 -19.45 -17.82 -2.16
C MET A 35 -20.81 -18.28 -2.72
N PRO A 36 -20.98 -19.57 -3.05
CA PRO A 36 -22.23 -20.09 -3.62
C PRO A 36 -23.44 -20.01 -2.68
N ASP A 37 -23.22 -19.90 -1.37
CA ASP A 37 -24.25 -19.63 -0.35
C ASP A 37 -24.72 -18.16 -0.35
N GLY A 38 -24.04 -17.29 -1.12
CA GLY A 38 -24.32 -15.86 -1.19
C GLY A 38 -23.55 -15.01 -0.19
N ILE A 39 -22.64 -15.59 0.62
CA ILE A 39 -21.78 -14.84 1.54
C ILE A 39 -20.69 -14.12 0.74
N GLU A 40 -20.48 -12.84 1.01
CA GLU A 40 -19.45 -12.02 0.40
C GLU A 40 -18.32 -11.74 1.39
N HIS A 41 -17.10 -12.10 1.02
CA HIS A 41 -15.88 -11.80 1.77
C HIS A 41 -15.13 -10.66 1.10
N GLU A 42 -15.12 -9.50 1.74
CA GLU A 42 -14.37 -8.33 1.28
C GLU A 42 -12.93 -8.36 1.82
N ILE A 43 -11.96 -8.26 0.92
CA ILE A 43 -10.55 -8.37 1.21
C ILE A 43 -9.86 -7.09 0.74
N PRO A 44 -9.32 -6.27 1.66
CA PRO A 44 -8.58 -5.08 1.29
C PRO A 44 -7.26 -5.50 0.62
N LEU A 45 -7.02 -4.97 -0.57
CA LEU A 45 -5.81 -5.14 -1.35
C LEU A 45 -4.96 -3.86 -1.22
N PRO A 46 -4.04 -3.78 -0.24
CA PRO A 46 -3.14 -2.65 -0.14
C PRO A 46 -2.22 -2.57 -1.36
N PRO A 47 -1.83 -1.35 -1.77
CA PRO A 47 -0.87 -1.17 -2.86
C PRO A 47 0.47 -1.78 -2.47
N LYS A 48 1.08 -2.50 -3.41
CA LYS A 48 2.38 -3.17 -3.25
C LYS A 48 3.20 -3.03 -4.52
N THR A 49 4.45 -2.63 -4.35
CA THR A 49 5.46 -2.70 -5.41
C THR A 49 6.12 -4.08 -5.34
N PHE A 50 6.06 -4.82 -6.43
CA PHE A 50 6.67 -6.15 -6.52
C PHE A 50 8.17 -6.06 -6.80
N SER A 51 8.93 -7.11 -6.48
CA SER A 51 10.37 -7.20 -6.74
C SER A 51 10.75 -7.01 -8.21
N SER A 52 9.80 -7.25 -9.13
CA SER A 52 9.93 -6.98 -10.56
C SER A 52 9.82 -5.50 -10.95
N GLY A 53 9.63 -4.59 -10.00
CA GLY A 53 9.37 -3.16 -10.23
C GLY A 53 7.94 -2.85 -10.67
N ARG A 54 7.05 -3.84 -10.72
CA ARG A 54 5.63 -3.64 -11.06
C ARG A 54 4.88 -3.07 -9.87
N GLU A 55 4.05 -2.08 -10.13
CA GLU A 55 3.09 -1.56 -9.16
C GLU A 55 1.76 -2.31 -9.29
N GLY A 56 1.19 -2.66 -8.15
CA GLY A 56 -0.10 -3.32 -8.08
C GLY A 56 -0.63 -3.37 -6.66
N CYS A 57 -1.49 -4.35 -6.37
CA CYS A 57 -2.09 -4.57 -5.08
C CYS A 57 -1.89 -6.04 -4.67
N TYR A 58 -1.75 -6.29 -3.37
CA TYR A 58 -1.54 -7.63 -2.85
C TYR A 58 -2.18 -7.78 -1.48
N ALA A 59 -2.87 -8.90 -1.24
CA ALA A 59 -3.29 -9.30 0.09
C ALA A 59 -3.23 -10.82 0.26
N GLN A 60 -3.10 -11.24 1.51
CA GLN A 60 -3.32 -12.62 1.91
C GLN A 60 -4.80 -12.77 2.28
N ILE A 61 -5.44 -13.81 1.74
CA ILE A 61 -6.82 -14.16 2.09
C ILE A 61 -6.74 -14.89 3.44
N PRO A 62 -7.31 -14.33 4.52
CA PRO A 62 -7.44 -15.07 5.77
C PRO A 62 -8.32 -16.30 5.52
N GLY A 63 -7.98 -17.43 6.14
CA GLY A 63 -8.75 -18.66 6.00
C GLY A 63 -10.21 -18.43 6.38
N PHE A 64 -11.14 -18.77 5.49
CA PHE A 64 -12.57 -18.74 5.74
C PHE A 64 -13.18 -20.13 5.52
N PHE A 65 -14.23 -20.44 6.26
CA PHE A 65 -14.89 -21.74 6.19
C PHE A 65 -16.05 -21.68 5.22
N TYR A 66 -16.18 -22.70 4.38
CA TYR A 66 -17.35 -22.93 3.54
C TYR A 66 -17.57 -24.42 3.39
N ASN A 67 -18.78 -24.89 3.68
CA ASN A 67 -19.17 -26.30 3.58
C ASN A 67 -18.18 -27.28 4.26
N ASP A 68 -17.83 -26.98 5.52
CA ASP A 68 -16.85 -27.72 6.34
C ASP A 68 -15.40 -27.75 5.80
N GLU A 69 -15.12 -27.00 4.73
CA GLU A 69 -13.79 -26.85 4.14
C GLU A 69 -13.21 -25.46 4.43
N VAL A 70 -11.88 -25.39 4.54
CA VAL A 70 -11.17 -24.12 4.77
C VAL A 70 -10.57 -23.62 3.46
N TYR A 71 -10.99 -22.44 3.04
CA TYR A 71 -10.50 -21.75 1.87
C TYR A 71 -9.58 -20.61 2.29
N GLY A 72 -8.43 -20.51 1.66
CA GLY A 72 -7.45 -19.45 1.93
C GLY A 72 -6.50 -19.31 0.76
N GLY A 73 -5.66 -18.28 0.78
CA GLY A 73 -4.73 -18.05 -0.31
C GLY A 73 -4.15 -16.65 -0.34
N GLN A 74 -3.78 -16.20 -1.54
CA GLN A 74 -3.24 -14.87 -1.77
C GLN A 74 -3.77 -14.31 -3.07
N ILE A 75 -4.02 -13.00 -3.09
CA ILE A 75 -4.47 -12.26 -4.25
C ILE A 75 -3.39 -11.26 -4.61
N GLN A 76 -2.99 -11.27 -5.88
CA GLN A 76 -2.00 -10.36 -6.42
C GLN A 76 -2.51 -9.80 -7.75
N VAL A 77 -2.66 -8.48 -7.81
CA VAL A 77 -3.13 -7.77 -9.01
C VAL A 77 -2.07 -6.76 -9.40
N TRP A 78 -1.67 -6.73 -10.66
CA TRP A 78 -0.76 -5.70 -11.16
C TRP A 78 -1.20 -5.25 -12.54
N LYS A 79 -0.84 -4.02 -12.90
CA LYS A 79 -1.04 -3.54 -14.26
C LYS A 79 -0.16 -4.39 -15.19
N LYS A 80 -0.78 -5.16 -16.09
CA LYS A 80 -0.06 -5.82 -17.17
C LYS A 80 0.50 -4.72 -18.08
N GLY A 81 1.82 -4.64 -18.22
CA GLY A 81 2.45 -3.70 -19.13
C GLY A 81 1.98 -3.95 -20.57
N GLU A 82 1.85 -2.90 -21.38
CA GLU A 82 1.32 -2.90 -22.76
C GLU A 82 2.16 -3.70 -23.78
N LYS A 83 3.02 -4.64 -23.37
CA LYS A 83 3.73 -5.54 -24.29
C LYS A 83 2.87 -6.75 -24.62
N GLY A 84 1.75 -6.50 -25.29
CA GLY A 84 0.86 -7.54 -25.76
C GLY A 84 -0.45 -7.02 -26.33
N GLN A 85 -0.40 -5.96 -27.15
CA GLN A 85 -1.38 -5.84 -28.22
C GLN A 85 -1.18 -7.07 -29.12
N GLN A 86 -1.89 -8.15 -28.81
CA GLN A 86 -2.05 -9.25 -29.75
C GLN A 86 -2.96 -8.68 -30.83
N LYS A 87 -2.34 -8.27 -31.94
CA LYS A 87 -3.04 -7.89 -33.18
C LYS A 87 -4.11 -8.95 -33.45
N ALA A 88 -5.37 -8.52 -33.46
CA ALA A 88 -6.42 -9.18 -34.21
C ALA A 88 -6.40 -8.62 -35.64
#